data_AF-A0A4Q2UBB5-F1
#
_entry.id   AF-A0A4Q2UBB5-F1
#
_cell.length_a   1.000
_cell.length_b   1.000
_cell.length_c   1.000
_cell.angle_alpha   90.00
_cell.angle_beta   90.00
_cell.angle_gamma   90.00
#
_symmetry.space_group_name_H-M   'P 1'
#
loop_
_entity.id
_entity.type
_entity.pdbx_description
1 polymer ?
#
loop_
_entity_poly.entity_id
_entity_poly.type
_entity_poly.pdbx_seq_one_letter_code
_entity_poly.pdbx_strand_id
1 'polypeptide(L)'
;MYRLSADERDLVKDAVSRGASTFLDTRASRAQDIAAASEAEVEVYARAVCGTVNAVLRVSGRRHLVACVAAMPDAGGGPLDRFASVRFAMRPGRAPRNAVVDWDRARADDSVARLRTLLMRSPTPYLRERRHVRLYGEGDVTVIKPVQRRYWNVASGLMDGDAILADHWLRRSQ
;
A
#
# COMPACT_ATOMS: atom_id res chain seq x y z
N MET A 1 -10.69 19.46 23.16
CA MET A 1 -10.27 19.06 21.80
C MET A 1 -9.54 17.72 21.92
N TYR A 2 -10.06 16.65 21.30
CA TYR A 2 -9.53 15.30 21.45
C TYR A 2 -8.05 15.27 21.00
N ARG A 3 -7.13 14.97 21.93
CA ARG A 3 -5.66 15.00 21.73
C ARG A 3 -5.20 13.83 20.83
N LEU A 4 -5.74 13.76 19.62
CA LEU A 4 -5.42 12.74 18.64
C LEU A 4 -4.05 13.03 18.01
N SER A 5 -3.23 11.99 17.91
CA SER A 5 -2.01 11.97 17.10
C SER A 5 -2.33 12.18 15.60
N ALA A 6 -1.30 12.39 14.79
CA ALA A 6 -1.48 12.53 13.34
C ALA A 6 -2.15 11.28 12.73
N ASP A 7 -1.65 10.10 13.07
CA ASP A 7 -2.15 8.83 12.53
C ASP A 7 -3.59 8.55 12.97
N GLU A 8 -3.95 8.84 14.23
CA GLU A 8 -5.32 8.70 14.71
C GLU A 8 -6.29 9.65 14.01
N ARG A 9 -5.86 10.89 13.73
CA ARG A 9 -6.69 11.84 12.95
C ARG A 9 -6.94 11.34 11.55
N ASP A 10 -5.93 10.76 10.90
CA ASP A 10 -6.07 10.25 9.54
C ASP A 10 -6.93 8.98 9.50
N LEU A 11 -6.86 8.14 10.54
CA LEU A 11 -7.77 7.00 10.70
C LEU A 11 -9.23 7.43 10.92
N VAL A 12 -9.47 8.46 11.74
CA VAL A 12 -10.82 9.01 11.96
C VAL A 12 -11.38 9.60 10.66
N LYS A 13 -10.58 10.36 9.91
CA LYS A 13 -10.99 10.88 8.59
C LYS A 13 -11.36 9.75 7.64
N ASP A 14 -10.52 8.71 7.55
CA ASP A 14 -10.80 7.53 6.72
C ASP A 14 -12.12 6.84 7.14
N ALA A 15 -12.33 6.63 8.44
CA ALA A 15 -13.54 6.00 8.96
C ALA A 15 -14.80 6.81 8.62
N VAL A 16 -14.74 8.15 8.73
CA VAL A 16 -15.84 9.04 8.37
C VAL A 16 -16.11 8.98 6.86
N SER A 17 -15.08 9.07 6.02
CA SER A 17 -15.24 8.98 4.56
C SER A 17 -15.83 7.65 4.11
N ARG A 18 -15.35 6.52 4.64
CA ARG A 18 -15.90 5.20 4.33
C ARG A 18 -17.33 5.01 4.87
N GLY A 19 -17.59 5.53 6.07
CA GLY A 19 -18.92 5.55 6.66
C GLY A 19 -19.90 6.30 5.77
N ALA A 20 -19.55 7.51 5.32
CA ALA A 20 -20.37 8.30 4.40
C ALA A 20 -20.69 7.52 3.12
N SER A 21 -19.70 6.84 2.52
CA SER A 21 -19.94 6.02 1.32
C SER A 21 -20.84 4.81 1.55
N THR A 22 -20.64 4.12 2.67
CA THR A 22 -21.41 2.93 3.03
C THR A 22 -22.86 3.27 3.39
N PHE A 23 -23.07 4.35 4.16
CA PHE A 23 -24.39 4.71 4.69
C PHE A 23 -25.21 5.56 3.73
N LEU A 24 -24.59 6.45 2.94
CA LEU A 24 -25.34 7.34 2.06
C LEU A 24 -25.63 6.68 0.71
N ASP A 25 -24.81 5.73 0.25
CA ASP A 25 -24.88 5.03 -1.06
C ASP A 25 -25.23 5.93 -2.27
N THR A 26 -24.87 7.22 -2.18
CA THR A 26 -25.14 8.18 -3.25
C THR A 26 -24.18 7.95 -4.42
N ARG A 27 -24.62 8.30 -5.63
CA ARG A 27 -23.74 8.30 -6.81
C ARG A 27 -22.48 9.13 -6.59
N ALA A 28 -22.59 10.26 -5.88
CA ALA A 28 -21.46 11.12 -5.55
C ALA A 28 -20.46 10.43 -4.62
N SER A 29 -20.93 9.72 -3.59
CA SER A 29 -20.03 9.01 -2.67
C SER A 29 -19.35 7.83 -3.33
N ARG A 30 -20.07 7.06 -4.16
CA ARG A 30 -19.47 5.99 -4.97
C ARG A 30 -18.44 6.52 -5.96
N ALA A 31 -18.67 7.71 -6.53
CA ALA A 31 -17.72 8.36 -7.43
C ALA A 31 -16.39 8.72 -6.72
N GLN A 32 -16.44 9.13 -5.45
CA GLN A 32 -15.24 9.41 -4.67
C GLN A 32 -14.42 8.16 -4.34
N ASP A 33 -15.08 7.02 -4.11
CA ASP A 33 -14.40 5.75 -3.83
C ASP A 33 -13.67 5.16 -5.04
N ILE A 34 -14.22 5.39 -6.25
CA ILE A 34 -13.67 4.88 -7.50
C ILE A 34 -12.71 5.85 -8.19
N ALA A 35 -12.64 7.11 -7.71
CA ALA A 35 -11.66 8.08 -8.19
C ALA A 35 -10.23 7.55 -8.02
N ALA A 36 -9.32 7.95 -8.90
CA ALA A 36 -7.91 7.61 -8.76
C ALA A 36 -7.35 8.19 -7.46
N ALA A 37 -6.58 7.39 -6.73
CA ALA A 37 -5.87 7.83 -5.53
C ALA A 37 -4.83 8.88 -5.91
N SER A 38 -4.75 9.92 -5.10
CA SER A 38 -3.68 10.92 -5.19
C SER A 38 -2.36 10.39 -4.63
N GLU A 39 -1.24 10.98 -5.04
CA GLU A 39 0.09 10.64 -4.49
C GLU A 39 0.12 10.76 -2.96
N ALA A 40 -0.52 11.80 -2.40
CA ALA A 40 -0.64 12.00 -0.96
C ALA A 40 -1.38 10.85 -0.25
N GLU A 41 -2.40 10.26 -0.88
CA GLU A 41 -3.14 9.14 -0.30
C GLU A 41 -2.31 7.85 -0.32
N VAL A 42 -1.58 7.61 -1.41
CA VAL A 42 -0.64 6.49 -1.51
C VAL A 42 0.48 6.64 -0.48
N GLU A 43 0.99 7.85 -0.26
CA GLU A 43 2.00 8.14 0.76
C GLU A 43 1.47 7.88 2.18
N VAL A 44 0.24 8.34 2.48
CA VAL A 44 -0.42 8.09 3.77
C VAL A 44 -0.62 6.59 3.99
N TYR A 45 -1.07 5.86 2.97
CA TYR A 45 -1.15 4.40 2.98
C TYR A 45 0.21 3.76 3.27
N ALA A 46 1.26 4.15 2.55
CA ALA A 46 2.60 3.58 2.68
C ALA A 46 3.20 3.85 4.06
N ARG A 47 2.97 5.05 4.61
CA ARG A 47 3.34 5.41 5.98
C ARG A 47 2.65 4.53 7.01
N ALA A 48 1.36 4.22 6.83
CA ALA A 48 0.63 3.33 7.73
C ALA A 48 1.22 1.91 7.72
N VAL A 49 1.49 1.34 6.54
CA VAL A 49 2.14 0.01 6.41
C VAL A 49 3.51 0.00 7.12
N CYS A 50 4.36 0.97 6.79
CA CYS A 50 5.68 1.10 7.41
C CYS A 50 5.57 1.30 8.93
N GLY A 51 4.61 2.09 9.40
CA GLY A 51 4.37 2.33 10.83
C GLY A 51 4.10 1.04 11.59
N THR A 52 3.15 0.23 11.09
CA THR A 52 2.80 -1.08 11.66
C THR A 52 3.99 -2.01 11.73
N VAL A 53 4.70 -2.22 10.60
CA VAL A 53 5.82 -3.16 10.54
C VAL A 53 7.01 -2.66 11.37
N ASN A 54 7.32 -1.37 11.29
CA ASN A 54 8.45 -0.76 12.01
C ASN A 54 8.23 -0.69 13.52
N ALA A 55 6.98 -0.62 14.00
CA ALA A 55 6.70 -0.70 15.43
C ALA A 55 7.24 -2.02 16.01
N VAL A 56 7.03 -3.14 15.31
CA VAL A 56 7.55 -4.46 15.70
C VAL A 56 9.06 -4.54 15.50
N LEU A 57 9.57 -4.14 14.33
CA LEU A 57 11.00 -4.24 14.02
C LEU A 57 11.89 -3.41 14.95
N ARG A 58 11.38 -2.30 15.48
CA ARG A 58 12.10 -1.40 16.39
C ARG A 58 12.58 -2.09 17.66
N VAL A 59 11.91 -3.17 18.09
CA VAL A 59 12.33 -4.00 19.24
C VAL A 59 13.70 -4.62 18.99
N SER A 60 13.95 -5.13 17.78
CA SER A 60 15.24 -5.72 17.42
C SER A 60 16.31 -4.68 17.05
N GLY A 61 15.89 -3.54 16.49
CA GLY A 61 16.78 -2.46 16.03
C GLY A 61 17.71 -2.82 14.86
N ARG A 62 17.64 -4.04 14.30
CA ARG A 62 18.57 -4.52 13.26
C ARG A 62 18.21 -4.04 11.86
N ARG A 63 16.92 -3.82 11.61
CA ARG A 63 16.38 -3.50 10.30
C ARG A 63 15.06 -2.75 10.40
N HIS A 64 14.65 -2.11 9.32
CA HIS A 64 13.38 -1.42 9.20
C HIS A 64 12.87 -1.45 7.76
N LEU A 65 11.57 -1.26 7.62
CA LEU A 65 10.86 -1.18 6.37
C LEU A 65 10.85 0.26 5.84
N VAL A 66 11.22 0.43 4.58
CA VAL A 66 11.12 1.68 3.83
C VAL A 66 10.17 1.47 2.68
N ALA A 67 9.27 2.43 2.44
CA ALA A 67 8.41 2.41 1.27
C ALA A 67 9.10 3.12 0.10
N CYS A 68 9.07 2.49 -1.07
CA CYS A 68 9.40 3.06 -2.36
C CYS A 68 8.12 3.04 -3.19
N VAL A 69 7.48 4.20 -3.35
CA VAL A 69 6.21 4.29 -4.08
C VAL A 69 6.50 4.27 -5.58
N ALA A 70 5.84 3.34 -6.28
CA ALA A 70 5.93 3.30 -7.72
C ALA A 70 5.01 4.36 -8.34
N ALA A 71 5.46 4.99 -9.42
CA ALA A 71 4.64 5.95 -10.15
C ALA A 71 3.29 5.31 -10.52
N MET A 72 2.21 6.07 -10.28
CA MET A 72 0.88 5.70 -10.75
C MET A 72 0.94 5.66 -12.29
N PRO A 73 0.39 4.63 -12.96
CA PRO A 73 0.42 4.59 -14.40
C PRO A 73 -0.27 5.82 -14.99
N ASP A 74 0.37 6.44 -15.98
CA ASP A 74 -0.28 7.43 -16.83
C ASP A 74 -1.49 6.77 -17.51
N ALA A 75 -2.53 7.56 -17.76
CA ALA A 75 -3.82 7.12 -18.29
C ALA A 75 -3.76 6.64 -19.78
N GLY A 76 -2.89 5.68 -20.09
CA GLY A 76 -2.62 5.15 -21.42
C GLY A 76 -3.66 4.14 -21.93
N GLY A 77 -4.69 3.83 -21.14
CA GLY A 77 -5.79 2.93 -21.51
C GLY A 77 -5.48 1.43 -21.45
N GLY A 78 -4.30 1.03 -20.99
CA GLY A 78 -3.91 -0.37 -20.83
C GLY A 78 -4.64 -1.08 -19.68
N PRO A 79 -4.76 -2.43 -19.70
CA PRO A 79 -5.39 -3.20 -18.62
C PRO A 79 -4.78 -2.96 -17.23
N LEU A 80 -3.52 -2.53 -17.20
CA LEU A 80 -2.74 -2.30 -15.99
C LEU A 80 -2.74 -0.86 -15.49
N ASP A 81 -3.25 0.07 -16.29
CA ASP A 81 -3.37 1.49 -15.90
C ASP A 81 -4.44 1.67 -14.80
N ARG A 82 -5.16 0.58 -14.51
CA ARG A 82 -6.11 0.47 -13.41
C ARG A 82 -5.46 0.06 -12.10
N PHE A 83 -4.15 -0.22 -12.06
CA PHE A 83 -3.44 -0.70 -10.88
C PHE A 83 -2.25 0.20 -10.55
N ALA A 84 -2.02 0.37 -9.25
CA ALA A 84 -0.85 1.03 -8.71
C ALA A 84 -0.08 0.05 -7.84
N SER A 85 1.19 0.35 -7.59
CA SER A 85 2.02 -0.48 -6.74
C SER A 85 2.85 0.34 -5.75
N VAL A 86 3.13 -0.25 -4.60
CA VAL A 86 4.07 0.29 -3.63
C VAL A 86 5.02 -0.84 -3.26
N ARG A 87 6.31 -0.60 -3.43
CA ARG A 87 7.35 -1.54 -3.02
C ARG A 87 7.81 -1.17 -1.63
N PHE A 88 7.99 -2.15 -0.78
CA PHE A 88 8.52 -1.98 0.56
C PHE A 88 9.79 -2.78 0.68
N ALA A 89 10.91 -2.13 0.97
CA ALA A 89 12.22 -2.74 1.06
C ALA A 89 12.71 -2.76 2.50
N MET A 90 13.33 -3.86 2.91
CA MET A 90 14.01 -3.97 4.19
C MET A 90 15.37 -3.26 4.10
N ARG A 91 15.65 -2.37 5.05
CA ARG A 91 16.93 -1.68 5.18
C ARG A 91 17.57 -2.00 6.52
N PRO A 92 18.91 -2.09 6.59
CA PRO A 92 19.61 -2.27 7.86
C PRO A 92 19.44 -1.04 8.76
N GLY A 93 19.56 -1.25 10.07
CA GLY A 93 19.52 -0.20 11.09
C GLY A 93 18.15 -0.01 11.75
N ARG A 94 18.15 0.75 12.85
CA ARG A 94 16.98 0.98 13.68
C ARG A 94 15.92 1.79 12.94
N ALA A 95 14.66 1.36 13.04
CA ALA A 95 13.55 2.08 12.44
C ALA A 95 13.46 3.53 12.95
N PRO A 96 13.44 4.53 12.05
CA PRO A 96 13.23 5.92 12.42
C PRO A 96 11.86 6.11 13.09
N ARG A 97 11.66 7.23 13.79
CA ARG A 97 10.36 7.53 14.43
C ARG A 97 9.25 7.68 13.40
N ASN A 98 9.55 8.32 12.27
CA ASN A 98 8.62 8.50 11.16
C ASN A 98 8.93 7.50 10.05
N ALA A 99 7.91 7.02 9.34
CA ALA A 99 8.12 6.15 8.18
C ALA A 99 8.91 6.90 7.09
N VAL A 100 9.81 6.18 6.42
CA VAL A 100 10.52 6.68 5.26
C VAL A 100 9.75 6.25 4.02
N VAL A 101 9.29 7.24 3.25
CA VAL A 101 8.65 7.04 1.95
C VAL A 101 9.53 7.74 0.92
N ASP A 102 10.10 6.96 0.02
CA ASP A 102 10.92 7.42 -1.09
C ASP A 102 10.15 7.25 -2.41
N TRP A 103 10.35 8.20 -3.32
CA TRP A 103 9.73 8.20 -4.64
C TRP A 103 10.80 7.89 -5.69
N ASP A 104 11.01 6.60 -5.96
CA ASP A 104 11.95 6.15 -6.99
C ASP A 104 11.17 5.68 -8.22
N ARG A 105 10.86 6.62 -9.12
CA ARG A 105 10.09 6.37 -10.35
C ARG A 105 10.75 5.36 -11.29
N ALA A 106 12.08 5.18 -11.23
CA ALA A 106 12.80 4.26 -12.11
C ALA A 106 12.77 2.81 -11.61
N ARG A 107 12.83 2.57 -10.29
CA ARG A 107 12.77 1.22 -9.70
C ARG A 107 11.36 0.64 -9.60
N ALA A 108 10.37 1.51 -9.65
CA ALA A 108 8.94 1.23 -9.73
C ALA A 108 8.54 0.37 -10.94
N ASP A 109 9.06 0.73 -12.11
CA ASP A 109 8.64 0.22 -13.41
C ASP A 109 8.97 -1.26 -13.61
N ASP A 110 10.09 -1.73 -13.04
CA ASP A 110 10.52 -3.13 -13.16
C ASP A 110 9.52 -4.10 -12.48
N SER A 111 8.92 -3.69 -11.37
CA SER A 111 7.95 -4.52 -10.63
C SER A 111 6.62 -4.64 -11.39
N VAL A 112 6.17 -3.54 -11.99
CA VAL A 112 4.98 -3.51 -12.86
C VAL A 112 5.22 -4.29 -14.16
N ALA A 113 6.42 -4.23 -14.74
CA ALA A 113 6.81 -5.05 -15.89
C ALA A 113 6.85 -6.56 -15.54
N ARG A 114 7.29 -6.91 -14.32
CA ARG A 114 7.27 -8.28 -13.83
C ARG A 114 5.84 -8.81 -13.64
N LEU A 115 4.93 -7.96 -13.15
CA LEU A 115 3.49 -8.24 -13.14
C LEU A 115 2.91 -8.40 -14.53
N ARG A 116 3.23 -7.53 -15.49
CA ARG A 116 2.84 -7.69 -16.91
C ARG A 116 3.15 -9.09 -17.38
N THR A 117 4.38 -9.54 -17.14
CA THR A 117 4.85 -10.86 -17.56
C THR A 117 4.11 -12.00 -16.84
N LEU A 118 3.82 -11.86 -15.54
CA LEU A 118 3.10 -12.87 -14.76
C LEU A 118 1.61 -12.94 -15.14
N LEU A 119 0.98 -11.79 -15.40
CA LEU A 119 -0.44 -11.67 -15.73
C LEU A 119 -0.76 -12.06 -17.18
N MET A 120 0.16 -11.84 -18.11
CA MET A 120 0.03 -12.32 -19.49
C MET A 120 0.21 -13.84 -19.61
N ARG A 121 0.94 -14.47 -18.68
CA ARG A 121 1.20 -15.92 -18.67
C ARG A 121 0.12 -16.76 -17.99
N SER A 122 -0.73 -16.14 -17.18
CA SER A 122 -1.86 -16.81 -16.55
C SER A 122 -2.97 -15.78 -16.39
N PRO A 123 -4.11 -15.91 -17.09
CA PRO A 123 -5.31 -15.14 -16.76
C PRO A 123 -5.83 -15.70 -15.43
N THR A 124 -5.15 -15.33 -14.34
CA THR A 124 -5.40 -15.94 -13.04
C THR A 124 -6.77 -15.45 -12.58
N PRO A 125 -7.78 -16.33 -12.43
CA PRO A 125 -9.12 -15.92 -12.00
C PRO A 125 -9.09 -15.23 -10.62
N TYR A 126 -8.06 -15.53 -9.82
CA TYR A 126 -7.84 -15.01 -8.48
C TYR A 126 -7.75 -13.48 -8.37
N LEU A 127 -7.34 -12.77 -9.42
CA LEU A 127 -7.33 -11.30 -9.42
C LEU A 127 -8.72 -10.67 -9.59
N ARG A 128 -9.70 -11.43 -10.09
CA ARG A 128 -11.12 -11.01 -10.08
C ARG A 128 -11.72 -11.09 -8.68
N GLU A 129 -11.26 -12.03 -7.85
CA GLU A 129 -11.84 -12.30 -6.53
C GLU A 129 -11.11 -11.56 -5.40
N ARG A 130 -9.78 -11.45 -5.46
CA ARG A 130 -8.98 -10.61 -4.55
C ARG A 130 -8.40 -9.44 -5.34
N ARG A 131 -8.97 -8.25 -5.13
CA ARG A 131 -8.58 -7.01 -5.80
C ARG A 131 -7.23 -6.45 -5.32
N HIS A 132 -6.31 -7.27 -4.85
CA HIS A 132 -4.93 -6.87 -4.54
C HIS A 132 -4.01 -8.10 -4.55
N VAL A 133 -2.73 -7.89 -4.89
CA VAL A 133 -1.69 -8.92 -4.92
C VAL A 133 -0.48 -8.42 -4.14
N ARG A 134 0.20 -9.33 -3.43
CA ARG A 134 1.48 -9.07 -2.74
C ARG A 134 2.54 -10.00 -3.30
N LEU A 135 3.62 -9.42 -3.81
CA LEU A 135 4.76 -10.15 -4.37
C LEU A 135 5.92 -10.06 -3.40
N TYR A 136 6.36 -11.20 -2.88
CA TYR A 136 7.49 -11.27 -1.96
C TYR A 136 8.77 -11.60 -2.72
N GLY A 137 9.74 -10.69 -2.65
CA GLY A 137 11.13 -10.92 -3.04
C GLY A 137 11.99 -11.32 -1.83
N GLU A 138 13.30 -11.42 -2.06
CA GLU A 138 14.29 -11.83 -1.06
C GLU A 138 14.46 -10.80 0.08
N GLY A 139 14.28 -9.51 -0.22
CA GLY A 139 14.39 -8.41 0.74
C GLY A 139 13.33 -7.32 0.59
N ASP A 140 12.35 -7.53 -0.27
CA ASP A 140 11.28 -6.57 -0.53
C ASP A 140 9.92 -7.25 -0.71
N VAL A 141 8.86 -6.49 -0.48
CA VAL A 141 7.49 -6.88 -0.79
C VAL A 141 6.84 -5.78 -1.62
N THR A 142 6.23 -6.15 -2.74
CA THR A 142 5.49 -5.21 -3.59
C THR A 142 3.99 -5.47 -3.42
N VAL A 143 3.26 -4.45 -2.98
CA VAL A 143 1.80 -4.48 -2.89
C VAL A 143 1.22 -3.83 -4.13
N ILE A 144 0.28 -4.51 -4.78
CA ILE A 144 -0.38 -4.04 -6.01
C ILE A 144 -1.89 -4.04 -5.79
N LYS A 145 -2.51 -2.90 -6.05
CA LYS A 145 -3.95 -2.71 -5.88
C LYS A 145 -4.52 -1.85 -7.01
N PRO A 146 -5.84 -1.89 -7.26
CA PRO A 146 -6.46 -0.96 -8.17
C PRO A 146 -6.16 0.48 -7.76
N VAL A 147 -6.00 1.36 -8.74
CA VAL A 147 -5.69 2.79 -8.59
C VAL A 147 -6.74 3.56 -7.78
N GLN A 148 -7.89 2.95 -7.51
CA GLN A 148 -9.03 3.58 -6.85
C GLN A 148 -8.75 3.89 -5.38
N ARG A 149 -9.12 5.12 -4.97
CA ARG A 149 -8.92 5.70 -3.64
C ARG A 149 -9.22 4.76 -2.48
N ARG A 150 -10.35 4.03 -2.55
CA ARG A 150 -10.80 3.10 -1.50
C ARG A 150 -9.78 2.00 -1.10
N TYR A 151 -8.74 1.75 -1.90
CA TYR A 151 -7.70 0.76 -1.61
C TYR A 151 -6.41 1.34 -1.05
N TRP A 152 -6.26 2.66 -1.09
CA TRP A 152 -5.05 3.41 -0.74
C TRP A 152 -5.32 4.35 0.44
N ASN A 153 -6.03 3.85 1.47
CA ASN A 153 -6.30 4.58 2.70
C ASN A 153 -5.53 4.01 3.90
N VAL A 154 -5.57 4.75 5.01
CA VAL A 154 -4.87 4.38 6.25
C VAL A 154 -5.28 2.98 6.72
N ALA A 155 -6.58 2.69 6.79
CA ALA A 155 -7.06 1.39 7.24
C ALA A 155 -6.54 0.24 6.37
N SER A 156 -6.52 0.42 5.05
CA SER A 156 -5.92 -0.56 4.13
C SER A 156 -4.43 -0.73 4.35
N GLY A 157 -3.72 0.35 4.69
CA GLY A 157 -2.29 0.29 5.03
C GLY A 157 -2.02 -0.46 6.32
N LEU A 158 -2.83 -0.25 7.36
CA LEU A 158 -2.73 -1.00 8.61
C LEU A 158 -2.96 -2.50 8.38
N MET A 159 -4.02 -2.86 7.63
CA MET A 159 -4.33 -4.26 7.31
C MET A 159 -3.20 -4.95 6.52
N ASP A 160 -2.61 -4.27 5.54
CA ASP A 160 -1.48 -4.83 4.79
C ASP A 160 -0.23 -4.94 5.66
N GLY A 161 0.01 -3.99 6.56
CA GLY A 161 1.07 -4.07 7.55
C GLY A 161 0.96 -5.33 8.40
N ASP A 162 -0.23 -5.62 8.93
CA ASP A 162 -0.49 -6.84 9.70
C ASP A 162 -0.31 -8.10 8.85
N ALA A 163 -0.79 -8.09 7.61
CA ALA A 163 -0.65 -9.22 6.72
C ALA A 163 0.82 -9.49 6.34
N ILE A 164 1.62 -8.44 6.13
CA ILE A 164 3.06 -8.53 5.87
C ILE A 164 3.80 -9.12 7.09
N LEU A 165 3.39 -8.74 8.32
CA LEU A 165 3.91 -9.33 9.55
C LEU A 165 3.54 -10.81 9.68
N ALA A 166 2.30 -11.16 9.35
CA ALA A 166 1.75 -12.51 9.47
C ALA A 166 2.31 -13.51 8.44
N ASP A 167 2.58 -13.07 7.20
CA ASP A 167 2.98 -13.92 6.07
C ASP A 167 4.42 -14.48 6.17
N HIS A 168 5.00 -14.54 7.37
CA HIS A 168 6.34 -15.03 7.68
C HIS A 168 7.48 -14.33 6.94
N TRP A 169 7.23 -13.20 6.27
CA TRP A 169 8.26 -12.48 5.53
C TRP A 169 9.42 -12.01 6.42
N LEU A 170 9.12 -11.73 7.70
CA LEU A 170 10.13 -11.45 8.72
C LEU A 170 11.01 -12.66 9.11
N ARG A 171 10.58 -13.90 8.84
CA ARG A 171 11.30 -15.12 9.25
C ARG A 171 12.29 -15.63 8.20
N ARG A 172 12.10 -15.29 6.91
CA ARG A 172 12.94 -15.79 5.80
C ARG A 172 14.27 -15.06 5.61
N SER A 173 14.55 -14.05 6.41
CA SER A 173 15.77 -13.23 6.36
C SER A 173 16.63 -13.39 7.62
N GLN A 174 16.58 -14.57 8.25
CA GLN A 174 17.51 -15.01 9.29
C GLN A 174 18.43 -16.09 8.73
#